data_AF-A0A1H3PEL9-F1
#
_entry.id   AF-A0A1H3PEL9-F1
#
_cell.length_a   1.000
_cell.length_b   1.000
_cell.length_c   1.000
_cell.angle_alpha   90.00
_cell.angle_beta   90.00
_cell.angle_gamma   90.00
#
_symmetry.space_group_name_H-M   'P 1'
#
loop_
_entity.id
_entity.type
_entity.pdbx_description
1 polymer ?
#
loop_
_entity_poly.entity_id
_entity_poly.type
_entity_poly.pdbx_seq_one_letter_code
_entity_poly.pdbx_strand_id
1 'polypeptide(L)'
;MPQGGLFFWLTLKQPLDTRTLLQAALEQDVAFMPGEPFFSEPDRNPGHLRLNFSHIDPARLDEGLKRLATVIRQAQAAQAA
;
A
#
# COMPACT_ATOMS: atom_id res chain seq x y z
N MET A 1 -17.10 2.98 3.64
CA MET A 1 -16.03 3.84 4.22
C MET A 1 -16.07 3.67 5.74
N PRO A 2 -14.91 3.61 6.42
CA PRO A 2 -14.86 3.54 7.88
C PRO A 2 -15.55 4.78 8.48
N GLN A 3 -16.25 4.58 9.60
CA GLN A 3 -16.96 5.66 10.30
C GLN A 3 -16.03 6.51 11.20
N GLY A 4 -14.76 6.12 11.32
CA GLY A 4 -13.73 6.79 12.11
C GLY A 4 -12.42 6.01 12.16
N GLY A 5 -11.39 6.58 12.80
CA GLY A 5 -10.06 5.99 12.92
C GLY A 5 -8.97 6.75 12.14
N LEU A 6 -7.75 6.22 12.15
CA LEU A 6 -6.57 6.85 11.50
C LEU A 6 -6.03 6.02 10.33
N PHE A 7 -6.66 4.87 10.04
CA PHE A 7 -6.14 3.90 9.10
C PHE A 7 -7.18 3.42 8.11
N PHE A 8 -6.74 3.23 6.86
CA PHE A 8 -7.44 2.43 5.87
C PHE A 8 -6.72 1.11 5.69
N TRP A 9 -7.48 0.03 5.70
CA TRP A 9 -7.02 -1.29 5.27
C TRP A 9 -7.41 -1.49 3.82
N LEU A 10 -6.44 -1.82 2.99
CA LEU A 10 -6.63 -2.04 1.56
C LEU A 10 -6.21 -3.46 1.20
N THR A 11 -6.97 -4.04 0.27
CA THR A 11 -6.65 -5.31 -0.37
C THR A 11 -6.47 -5.05 -1.85
N LEU A 12 -5.30 -5.40 -2.38
CA LEU A 12 -4.99 -5.29 -3.80
C LEU A 12 -5.82 -6.32 -4.59
N LYS A 13 -6.29 -5.93 -5.79
CA LYS A 13 -7.06 -6.82 -6.67
C LYS A 13 -6.22 -8.00 -7.19
N GLN A 14 -4.92 -7.79 -7.33
CA GLN A 14 -3.95 -8.81 -7.69
C GLN A 14 -2.96 -8.92 -6.52
N PRO A 15 -2.75 -10.12 -5.95
CA PRO A 15 -1.87 -10.28 -4.80
C PRO A 15 -0.42 -9.95 -5.16
N LEU A 16 0.14 -8.96 -4.46
CA LEU A 16 1.55 -8.59 -4.53
C LEU A 16 2.12 -8.65 -3.11
N ASP A 17 3.37 -9.08 -2.95
CA ASP A 17 4.05 -8.96 -1.67
C ASP A 17 4.26 -7.48 -1.34
N THR A 18 3.52 -6.96 -0.36
CA THR A 18 3.58 -5.53 -0.05
C THR A 18 4.81 -5.16 0.77
N ARG A 19 5.54 -6.16 1.31
CA ARG A 19 6.84 -5.98 1.99
C ARG A 19 7.89 -5.53 0.98
N THR A 20 7.91 -6.13 -0.22
CA THR A 20 8.84 -5.75 -1.30
C THR A 20 8.37 -4.48 -2.00
N LEU A 21 7.06 -4.31 -2.17
CA LEU A 21 6.46 -3.11 -2.75
C LEU A 21 6.77 -1.83 -1.94
N LEU A 22 6.94 -1.96 -0.62
CA LEU A 22 7.26 -0.83 0.25
C LEU A 22 8.54 -0.11 -0.19
N GLN A 23 9.58 -0.85 -0.61
CA GLN A 23 10.82 -0.24 -1.06
C GLN A 23 10.60 0.65 -2.28
N ALA A 24 9.88 0.15 -3.29
CA ALA A 24 9.56 0.93 -4.49
C ALA A 24 8.66 2.14 -4.18
N ALA A 25 7.79 2.03 -3.18
CA ALA A 25 6.98 3.17 -2.73
C ALA A 25 7.81 4.24 -2.03
N LEU A 26 8.78 3.84 -1.19
CA LEU A 26 9.68 4.75 -0.51
C LEU A 26 10.54 5.54 -1.50
N GLU A 27 10.98 4.92 -2.60
CA GLU A 27 11.68 5.58 -3.71
C GLU A 27 10.83 6.65 -4.42
N GLN A 28 9.52 6.64 -4.22
CA GLN A 28 8.57 7.64 -4.74
C GLN A 28 8.06 8.59 -3.63
N ASP A 29 8.75 8.68 -2.49
CA ASP A 29 8.35 9.43 -1.29
C ASP A 29 6.99 9.01 -0.70
N VAL A 30 6.61 7.74 -0.86
CA VAL A 30 5.39 7.18 -0.27
C VAL A 30 5.74 6.08 0.72
N ALA A 31 5.32 6.26 1.97
CA ALA A 31 5.41 5.23 3.00
C ALA A 31 4.02 4.66 3.31
N PHE A 32 3.93 3.34 3.45
CA PHE A 32 2.76 2.65 3.99
C PHE A 32 3.21 1.48 4.88
N MET A 33 2.28 0.85 5.60
CA MET A 33 2.60 -0.35 6.37
C MET A 33 2.18 -1.62 5.59
N PRO A 34 3.11 -2.54 5.31
CA PRO A 34 2.77 -3.85 4.76
C PRO A 34 1.76 -4.57 5.65
N GLY A 35 0.80 -5.25 5.02
CA GLY A 35 -0.29 -5.92 5.72
C GLY A 35 0.07 -7.35 6.18
N GLU A 36 1.01 -8.00 5.51
CA GLU A 36 1.41 -9.40 5.78
C GLU A 36 1.78 -9.64 7.26
N PRO A 37 2.54 -8.76 7.95
CA PRO A 37 2.89 -8.96 9.36
C PRO A 37 1.70 -8.94 10.34
N PHE A 38 0.51 -8.53 9.91
CA PHE A 38 -0.71 -8.53 10.74
C PHE A 38 -1.48 -9.86 10.68
N PHE A 39 -1.06 -10.80 9.83
CA PHE A 39 -1.67 -12.13 9.75
C PHE A 39 -0.82 -13.18 10.48
N SER A 40 -1.49 -14.20 11.04
CA SER A 40 -0.80 -15.36 11.65
C SER A 40 -0.01 -16.19 10.63
N GLU A 41 -0.36 -16.12 9.35
CA GLU A 41 0.33 -16.78 8.24
C GLU A 41 0.69 -15.75 7.14
N PRO A 42 1.76 -14.96 7.32
CA PRO A 42 2.08 -13.81 6.45
C PRO A 42 2.22 -14.17 4.96
N ASP A 43 2.94 -15.26 4.66
CA ASP A 43 3.23 -15.64 3.26
C ASP A 43 2.00 -16.18 2.50
N ARG A 44 0.92 -16.51 3.22
CA ARG A 44 -0.36 -16.94 2.62
C ARG A 44 -1.32 -15.77 2.40
N ASN A 45 -1.00 -14.59 2.91
CA ASN A 45 -1.87 -13.41 2.86
C ASN A 45 -1.15 -12.20 2.24
N PRO A 46 -0.60 -12.29 1.01
CA PRO A 46 -0.02 -11.14 0.32
C PRO A 46 -1.10 -10.17 -0.20
N GLY A 47 -0.70 -8.94 -0.46
CA GLY A 47 -1.54 -7.95 -1.15
C GLY A 47 -2.40 -7.10 -0.21
N HIS A 48 -2.06 -7.06 1.07
CA HIS A 48 -2.72 -6.21 2.04
C HIS A 48 -1.83 -5.05 2.45
N LEU A 49 -2.40 -3.87 2.63
CA LEU A 49 -1.65 -2.69 3.04
C LEU A 49 -2.48 -1.76 3.93
N ARG A 50 -1.80 -1.15 4.91
CA ARG A 50 -2.41 -0.23 5.87
C ARG A 50 -1.90 1.19 5.62
N LEU A 51 -2.81 2.08 5.26
CA LEU A 51 -2.52 3.49 5.05
C LEU A 51 -2.91 4.29 6.28
N ASN A 52 -2.00 5.14 6.77
CA ASN A 52 -2.29 6.12 7.79
C ASN A 52 -2.46 7.50 7.14
N PHE A 53 -3.48 8.25 7.56
CA PHE A 53 -3.74 9.60 7.04
C PHE A 53 -3.74 10.67 8.15
N SER A 54 -3.37 10.32 9.38
CA SER A 54 -3.50 11.23 10.52
C SER A 54 -2.53 12.40 10.53
N HIS A 55 -1.46 12.33 9.74
CA HIS A 55 -0.37 13.32 9.75
C HIS A 55 -0.06 13.91 8.37
N ILE A 56 -0.86 13.59 7.35
CA ILE A 56 -0.63 14.06 5.99
C ILE A 56 -1.38 15.37 5.75
N ASP A 57 -0.73 16.33 5.10
CA ASP A 57 -1.39 17.52 4.57
C ASP A 57 -2.40 17.09 3.48
N PRO A 58 -3.68 17.49 3.57
CA PRO A 58 -4.69 17.20 2.54
C PRO A 58 -4.25 17.54 1.11
N ALA A 59 -3.46 18.61 0.93
CA ALA A 59 -2.95 19.01 -0.38
C ALA A 59 -1.96 18.00 -0.98
N ARG A 60 -1.32 17.17 -0.13
CA ARG A 60 -0.36 16.13 -0.54
C ARG A 60 -1.01 14.75 -0.70
N LEU A 61 -2.25 14.59 -0.25
CA LEU A 61 -2.93 13.29 -0.22
C LEU A 61 -3.17 12.74 -1.64
N ASP A 62 -3.68 13.58 -2.54
CA ASP A 62 -3.93 13.19 -3.94
C ASP A 62 -2.64 12.76 -4.64
N GLU A 63 -1.56 13.51 -4.43
CA GLU A 63 -0.26 13.21 -5.03
C GLU A 63 0.33 11.91 -4.45
N GLY A 64 0.28 11.71 -3.13
CA GLY A 64 0.71 10.47 -2.50
C GLY A 64 -0.07 9.24 -3.00
N LEU A 65 -1.38 9.36 -3.18
CA LEU A 65 -2.21 8.28 -3.75
C LEU A 65 -1.88 8.01 -5.21
N LYS A 66 -1.62 9.03 -6.02
CA LYS A 66 -1.20 8.86 -7.43
C LYS A 66 0.11 8.09 -7.52
N ARG A 67 1.11 8.47 -6.71
CA ARG A 67 2.40 7.80 -6.65
C ARG A 67 2.27 6.34 -6.20
N LEU A 68 1.52 6.10 -5.13
CA LEU A 68 1.23 4.73 -4.66
C LEU A 68 0.58 3.88 -5.76
N ALA A 69 -0.42 4.44 -6.45
CA ALA A 69 -1.12 3.74 -7.53
C ALA A 69 -0.19 3.42 -8.71
N THR A 70 0.77 4.30 -9.02
CA THR A 70 1.78 4.06 -10.06
C THR A 70 2.70 2.92 -9.68
N VAL A 71 3.21 2.89 -8.45
CA VAL A 71 4.07 1.82 -7.92
C VAL A 71 3.35 0.47 -7.98
N ILE A 72 2.08 0.41 -7.55
CA ILE A 72 1.28 -0.82 -7.62
C ILE A 72 1.12 -1.29 -9.08
N ARG A 73 0.78 -0.39 -10.01
CA ARG A 73 0.60 -0.75 -11.43
C ARG A 73 1.89 -1.25 -12.08
N GLN A 74 3.02 -0.64 -11.75
CA GLN A 74 4.33 -1.07 -12.25
C GLN A 74 4.68 -2.47 -11.75
N ALA A 75 4.47 -2.73 -10.45
CA ALA A 75 4.69 -4.05 -9.87
C ALA A 75 3.79 -5.12 -10.48
N GLN A 76 2.50 -4.80 -10.73
CA GLN A 76 1.57 -5.70 -11.42
C GLN A 76 2.01 -6.01 -12.85
N ALA A 77 2.45 -4.99 -13.61
CA ALA A 77 2.93 -5.17 -14.97
C ALA A 77 4.20 -6.04 -15.04
N ALA A 78 5.12 -5.85 -14.09
CA ALA A 78 6.35 -6.65 -14.01
C ALA A 78 6.08 -8.12 -13.64
N GLN A 79 5.02 -8.42 -12.88
CA GLN A 79 4.63 -9.79 -12.54
C GLN A 79 3.93 -10.53 -13.70
N ALA A 80 3.35 -9.78 -14.63
CA ALA A 80 2.64 -10.33 -15.80
C ALA A 80 3.54 -10.55 -17.02
N ALA A 81 4.79 -10.08 -16.99
CA ALA A 81 5.80 -10.23 -18.03
C ALA A 81 6.69 -11.45 -17.76
#